data_AF-A0A970KBY6-F1
#
_entry.id   AF-A0A970KBY6-F1
#
_cell.length_a   1.000
_cell.length_b   1.000
_cell.length_c   1.000
_cell.angle_alpha   90.00
_cell.angle_beta   90.00
_cell.angle_gamma   90.00
#
_symmetry.space_group_name_H-M   'P 1'
#
loop_
_entity.id
_entity.type
_entity.pdbx_description
1 polymer ?
#
loop_
_entity_poly.entity_id
_entity_poly.type
_entity_poly.pdbx_seq_one_letter_code
_entity_poly.pdbx_strand_id
1 'polypeptide(L)'
;ANNVQLTAHFESIPEPTYVLSLLADPEAGGTVSGGGEYEENDEVAINAVAAEGYVFIQWAQDGVVVSEDASYTLTMPAENVTLVAHFSITESVAGVAGPELKVYPNPARDYVILSTTENLIKVQILDLSGRILYSKEIIGDQVAIYPSLKTGFYLMIVETNSGRFTHKLQIKR
;
A
#
# COMPACT_ATOMS: atom_id res chain seq x y z
N ALA A 1 24.39 80.58 7.23
CA ALA A 1 23.47 79.63 6.57
C ALA A 1 23.14 78.55 7.58
N ASN A 2 21.88 78.39 7.95
CA ASN A 2 21.46 77.30 8.83
C ASN A 2 21.29 76.04 8.00
N ASN A 3 22.06 75.00 8.33
CA ASN A 3 21.91 73.70 7.71
C ASN A 3 20.72 72.99 8.36
N VAL A 4 19.68 72.69 7.60
CA VAL A 4 18.52 71.92 8.06
C VAL A 4 18.75 70.47 7.65
N GLN A 5 18.82 69.59 8.64
CA GLN A 5 18.85 68.14 8.42
C GLN A 5 17.39 67.64 8.44
N LEU A 6 16.96 67.01 7.36
CA LEU A 6 15.69 66.29 7.26
C LEU A 6 16.00 64.80 7.21
N THR A 7 15.36 64.03 8.08
CA THR A 7 15.48 62.56 8.11
C THR A 7 14.15 61.95 7.68
N ALA A 8 14.19 61.05 6.71
CA ALA A 8 13.04 60.23 6.34
C ALA A 8 12.98 58.99 7.25
N HIS A 9 11.77 58.60 7.67
CA HIS A 9 11.51 57.36 8.38
C HIS A 9 10.79 56.39 7.43
N PHE A 10 11.29 55.16 7.32
CA PHE A 10 10.66 54.09 6.56
C PHE A 10 10.31 52.95 7.53
N GLU A 11 9.11 52.41 7.40
CA GLU A 11 8.68 51.19 8.07
C GLU A 11 8.49 50.10 7.01
N SER A 12 9.01 48.89 7.28
CA SER A 12 8.75 47.72 6.44
C SER A 12 7.35 47.20 6.71
N ILE A 13 6.54 46.99 5.67
CA ILE A 13 5.27 46.27 5.77
C ILE A 13 5.60 44.78 5.61
N PRO A 14 5.20 43.91 6.55
CA PRO A 14 5.40 42.47 6.38
C PRO A 14 4.61 41.95 5.19
N GLU A 15 5.22 41.07 4.39
CA GLU A 15 4.56 40.41 3.27
C GLU A 15 3.47 39.44 3.77
N PRO A 16 2.38 39.24 3.01
CA PRO A 16 1.35 38.30 3.40
C PRO A 16 1.89 36.87 3.40
N THR A 17 1.59 36.10 4.45
CA THR A 17 1.85 34.67 4.52
C THR A 17 0.58 33.86 4.24
N TYR A 18 0.79 32.63 3.76
CA TYR A 18 -0.25 31.68 3.39
C TYR A 18 -0.01 30.33 4.08
N VAL A 19 -1.10 29.66 4.45
CA VAL A 19 -1.04 28.39 5.19
C VAL A 19 -0.99 27.22 4.21
N LEU A 20 0.02 26.35 4.38
CA LEU A 20 0.09 25.03 3.78
C LEU A 20 -0.34 23.97 4.79
N SER A 21 -1.51 23.38 4.57
CA SER A 21 -2.03 22.25 5.35
C SER A 21 -1.73 20.92 4.66
N LEU A 22 -1.19 19.96 5.41
CA LEU A 22 -0.93 18.61 4.91
C LEU A 22 -1.78 17.61 5.68
N LEU A 23 -2.42 16.70 4.96
CA LEU A 23 -3.26 15.63 5.51
C LEU A 23 -2.78 14.27 5.01
N ALA A 24 -3.00 13.23 5.80
CA ALA A 24 -2.81 11.83 5.39
C ALA A 24 -4.18 11.17 5.20
N ASP A 25 -4.35 10.42 4.10
CA ASP A 25 -5.57 9.66 3.83
C ASP A 25 -5.23 8.22 3.37
N PRO A 26 -5.54 7.19 4.18
CA PRO A 26 -6.11 7.28 5.53
C PRO A 26 -5.12 7.92 6.52
N GLU A 27 -5.63 8.48 7.61
CA GLU A 27 -4.80 9.11 8.66
C GLU A 27 -3.78 8.13 9.26
N ALA A 28 -4.16 6.87 9.42
CA ALA A 28 -3.27 5.81 9.89
C ALA A 28 -2.23 5.36 8.85
N GLY A 29 -2.34 5.83 7.60
CA GLY A 29 -1.51 5.38 6.48
C GLY A 29 -0.09 5.91 6.51
N GLY A 30 0.16 7.01 7.20
CA GLY A 30 1.50 7.59 7.30
C GLY A 30 1.53 8.94 8.00
N THR A 31 2.72 9.52 8.05
CA THR A 31 2.95 10.87 8.56
C THR A 31 3.36 11.81 7.42
N VAL A 32 3.00 13.08 7.55
CA VAL A 32 3.33 14.13 6.59
C VAL A 32 4.07 15.27 7.29
N SER A 33 5.02 15.90 6.61
CA SER A 33 5.79 17.03 7.15
C SER A 33 6.06 18.09 6.09
N GLY A 34 6.32 19.32 6.53
CA GLY A 34 6.57 20.48 5.66
C GLY A 34 5.38 21.46 5.57
N GLY A 35 4.30 21.24 6.32
CA GLY A 35 3.23 22.23 6.46
C GLY A 35 3.63 23.39 7.38
N GLY A 36 2.97 24.54 7.21
CA GLY A 36 3.33 25.77 7.92
C GLY A 36 2.75 27.03 7.27
N GLU A 37 3.29 28.18 7.66
CA GLU A 37 3.02 29.48 7.02
C GLU A 37 4.24 29.90 6.19
N TYR A 38 3.99 30.34 4.96
CA TYR A 38 5.01 30.65 3.95
C TYR A 38 4.65 31.90 3.15
N GLU A 39 5.64 32.59 2.61
CA GLU A 39 5.44 33.71 1.68
C GLU A 39 5.17 33.19 0.25
N GLU A 40 4.61 34.04 -0.61
CA GLU A 40 4.41 33.69 -2.02
C GLU A 40 5.76 33.41 -2.70
N ASN A 41 5.82 32.36 -3.52
CA ASN A 41 7.02 31.86 -4.22
C ASN A 41 8.05 31.13 -3.36
N ASP A 42 7.79 30.91 -2.07
CA ASP A 42 8.62 30.03 -1.26
C ASP A 42 8.65 28.61 -1.84
N GLU A 43 9.85 28.01 -1.90
CA GLU A 43 10.02 26.60 -2.25
C GLU A 43 9.96 25.74 -1.00
N VAL A 44 8.82 25.10 -0.78
CA VAL A 44 8.54 24.30 0.43
C VAL A 44 8.72 22.83 0.13
N ALA A 45 9.73 22.22 0.74
CA ALA A 45 9.92 20.77 0.69
C ALA A 45 8.94 20.06 1.63
N ILE A 46 8.03 19.28 1.05
CA ILE A 46 7.12 18.40 1.78
C ILE A 46 7.55 16.95 1.64
N ASN A 47 7.19 16.15 2.65
CA ASN A 47 7.53 14.73 2.67
C ASN A 47 6.41 13.90 3.32
N ALA A 48 6.14 12.74 2.73
CA ALA A 48 5.25 11.72 3.25
C ALA A 48 6.06 10.47 3.64
N VAL A 49 5.84 9.95 4.85
CA VAL A 49 6.42 8.69 5.32
C VAL A 49 5.29 7.71 5.59
N ALA A 50 5.24 6.62 4.83
CA ALA A 50 4.22 5.59 5.03
C ALA A 50 4.43 4.87 6.38
N ALA A 51 3.34 4.59 7.07
CA ALA A 51 3.32 3.75 8.26
C ALA A 51 3.57 2.28 7.87
N GLU A 52 3.86 1.43 8.87
CA GLU A 52 4.02 0.00 8.65
C GLU A 52 2.77 -0.62 8.00
N GLY A 53 2.97 -1.40 6.94
CA GLY A 53 1.86 -2.00 6.18
C GLY A 53 1.20 -1.06 5.18
N TYR A 54 1.73 0.15 4.96
CA TYR A 54 1.26 1.09 3.95
C TYR A 54 2.35 1.45 2.93
N VAL A 55 1.90 1.91 1.77
CA VAL A 55 2.70 2.58 0.75
C VAL A 55 2.11 3.95 0.47
N PHE A 56 2.99 4.93 0.27
CA PHE A 56 2.58 6.21 -0.31
C PHE A 56 2.21 6.00 -1.78
N ILE A 57 1.14 6.65 -2.22
CA ILE A 57 0.66 6.60 -3.59
C ILE A 57 0.92 7.93 -4.30
N GLN A 58 0.44 9.04 -3.74
CA GLN A 58 0.50 10.34 -4.38
C GLN A 58 0.12 11.49 -3.43
N TRP A 59 0.47 12.70 -3.81
CA TRP A 59 -0.08 13.94 -3.30
C TRP A 59 -1.22 14.42 -4.20
N ALA A 60 -2.32 14.86 -3.60
CA ALA A 60 -3.45 15.46 -4.30
C ALA A 60 -3.89 16.79 -3.69
N GLN A 61 -4.33 17.71 -4.54
CA GLN A 61 -5.00 18.95 -4.16
C GLN A 61 -6.41 18.91 -4.75
N ASP A 62 -7.44 19.04 -3.91
CA ASP A 62 -8.86 19.00 -4.35
C ASP A 62 -9.20 17.78 -5.24
N GLY A 63 -8.56 16.64 -4.97
CA GLY A 63 -8.71 15.39 -5.72
C GLY A 63 -7.92 15.31 -7.02
N VAL A 64 -7.16 16.34 -7.39
CA VAL A 64 -6.25 16.35 -8.54
C VAL A 64 -4.85 15.97 -8.09
N VAL A 65 -4.24 15.00 -8.76
CA VAL A 65 -2.86 14.55 -8.48
C VAL A 65 -1.87 15.64 -8.85
N VAL A 66 -1.03 16.03 -7.89
CA VAL A 66 0.02 17.03 -8.10
C VAL A 66 1.42 16.43 -8.10
N SER A 67 1.62 15.28 -7.45
CA SER A 67 2.88 14.54 -7.47
C SER A 67 2.68 13.08 -7.09
N GLU A 68 3.44 12.17 -7.71
CA GLU A 68 3.54 10.75 -7.32
C GLU A 68 4.80 10.48 -6.47
N ASP A 69 5.65 11.50 -6.27
CA ASP A 69 6.85 11.40 -5.44
C ASP A 69 6.52 11.76 -3.97
N ALA A 70 6.93 10.89 -3.04
CA ALA A 70 6.69 11.08 -1.61
C ALA A 70 7.37 12.34 -1.04
N SER A 71 8.51 12.72 -1.63
CA SER A 71 9.15 14.02 -1.41
C SER A 71 8.88 14.92 -2.61
N TYR A 72 8.30 16.08 -2.36
CA TYR A 72 7.86 17.01 -3.38
C TYR A 72 8.17 18.44 -2.93
N THR A 73 8.58 19.30 -3.86
CA THR A 73 8.78 20.73 -3.57
C THR A 73 7.60 21.50 -4.15
N LEU A 74 6.82 22.12 -3.26
CA LEU A 74 5.73 23.01 -3.63
C LEU A 74 6.26 24.45 -3.72
N THR A 75 6.00 25.14 -4.83
CA THR A 75 6.12 26.60 -4.88
C THR A 75 4.83 27.19 -4.30
N MET A 76 4.93 27.93 -3.20
CA MET A 76 3.77 28.45 -2.48
C MET A 76 3.02 29.52 -3.31
N PRO A 77 1.72 29.34 -3.62
CA PRO A 77 0.94 30.35 -4.32
C PRO A 77 0.50 31.47 -3.36
N ALA A 78 -0.09 32.53 -3.92
CA ALA A 78 -0.69 33.63 -3.17
C ALA A 78 -2.06 33.24 -2.54
N GLU A 79 -2.19 32.02 -2.03
CA GLU A 79 -3.39 31.49 -1.36
C GLU A 79 -3.06 30.31 -0.44
N ASN A 80 -3.98 29.97 0.46
CA ASN A 80 -3.85 28.80 1.32
C ASN A 80 -3.98 27.51 0.51
N VAL A 81 -3.14 26.53 0.80
CA VAL A 81 -3.10 25.25 0.08
C VAL A 81 -3.37 24.10 1.06
N THR A 82 -4.15 23.12 0.62
CA THR A 82 -4.28 21.83 1.32
C THR A 82 -3.86 20.71 0.39
N LEU A 83 -2.85 19.94 0.80
CA LEU A 83 -2.42 18.73 0.10
C LEU A 83 -2.74 17.49 0.93
N VAL A 84 -3.23 16.46 0.26
CA VAL A 84 -3.53 15.16 0.85
C VAL A 84 -2.52 14.15 0.33
N ALA A 85 -1.75 13.53 1.23
CA ALA A 85 -0.97 12.34 0.92
C ALA A 85 -1.89 11.13 0.97
N HIS A 86 -2.09 10.49 -0.18
CA HIS A 86 -2.81 9.24 -0.25
C HIS A 86 -1.89 8.06 0.01
N PHE A 87 -2.31 7.21 0.93
CA PHE A 87 -1.66 5.95 1.24
C PHE A 87 -2.58 4.80 0.90
N SER A 88 -2.00 3.68 0.49
CA SER A 88 -2.70 2.42 0.37
C SER A 88 -2.06 1.43 1.32
N ILE A 89 -2.85 0.47 1.80
CA ILE A 89 -2.27 -0.72 2.42
C ILE A 89 -1.31 -1.33 1.39
N THR A 90 -0.10 -1.63 1.81
CA THR A 90 0.80 -2.47 1.05
C THR A 90 0.10 -3.81 0.95
N GLU A 91 -0.44 -4.15 -0.23
CA GLU A 91 -0.63 -5.55 -0.60
C GLU A 91 0.75 -6.18 -0.81
N SER A 92 1.53 -6.17 0.26
CA SER A 92 2.48 -7.21 0.45
C SER A 92 1.58 -8.43 0.62
N VAL A 93 1.53 -9.30 -0.39
CA VAL A 93 1.64 -10.73 -0.05
C VAL A 93 2.90 -10.74 0.77
N ALA A 94 2.75 -10.62 2.09
CA ALA A 94 3.82 -10.19 2.95
C ALA A 94 5.03 -10.99 2.53
N GLY A 95 6.11 -10.30 2.14
CA GLY A 95 7.43 -10.89 2.00
C GLY A 95 7.95 -11.41 3.34
N VAL A 96 7.07 -11.76 4.29
CA VAL A 96 7.23 -12.99 5.04
C VAL A 96 7.52 -14.05 3.96
N ALA A 97 8.53 -14.87 4.14
CA ALA A 97 8.46 -16.17 3.52
C ALA A 97 7.18 -16.84 4.07
N GLY A 98 6.01 -16.53 3.50
CA GLY A 98 4.81 -17.33 3.68
C GLY A 98 5.27 -18.76 3.42
N PRO A 99 4.83 -19.72 4.23
CA PRO A 99 5.43 -21.04 4.23
C PRO A 99 5.61 -21.54 2.81
N GLU A 100 6.82 -22.00 2.46
CA GLU A 100 7.12 -22.39 1.08
C GLU A 100 6.11 -23.44 0.61
N LEU A 101 5.08 -23.02 -0.13
CA LEU A 101 4.02 -23.92 -0.54
C LEU A 101 4.45 -24.65 -1.81
N LYS A 102 4.79 -25.93 -1.62
CA LYS A 102 5.19 -26.86 -2.65
C LYS A 102 3.98 -27.71 -3.04
N VAL A 103 3.51 -27.54 -4.28
CA VAL A 103 2.35 -28.24 -4.84
C VAL A 103 2.78 -29.10 -6.00
N TYR A 104 2.75 -30.42 -5.83
CA TYR A 104 3.23 -31.37 -6.83
C TYR A 104 2.34 -32.60 -7.00
N PRO A 105 2.15 -33.12 -8.22
CA PRO A 105 2.57 -32.53 -9.49
C PRO A 105 1.62 -31.40 -9.95
N ASN A 106 2.14 -30.39 -10.65
CA ASN A 106 1.31 -29.43 -11.40
C ASN A 106 1.84 -29.40 -12.85
N PRO A 107 1.11 -29.93 -13.85
CA PRO A 107 -0.27 -30.43 -13.79
C PRO A 107 -0.46 -31.72 -12.99
N ALA A 108 -1.53 -31.79 -12.20
CA ALA A 108 -1.92 -32.97 -11.44
C ALA A 108 -2.84 -33.91 -12.25
N ARG A 109 -2.83 -35.20 -11.90
CA ARG A 109 -3.71 -36.22 -12.50
C ARG A 109 -4.75 -36.69 -11.49
N ASP A 110 -4.33 -37.53 -10.54
CA ASP A 110 -5.21 -38.19 -9.57
C ASP A 110 -5.00 -37.69 -8.13
N TYR A 111 -3.83 -37.13 -7.85
CA TYR A 111 -3.45 -36.64 -6.53
C TYR A 111 -2.62 -35.36 -6.62
N VAL A 112 -2.60 -34.64 -5.51
CA VAL A 112 -1.76 -33.47 -5.27
C VAL A 112 -1.10 -33.64 -3.91
N ILE A 113 0.22 -33.46 -3.85
CA ILE A 113 0.99 -33.35 -2.63
C ILE A 113 1.17 -31.86 -2.35
N LEU A 114 0.79 -31.46 -1.14
CA LEU A 114 1.10 -30.16 -0.58
C LEU A 114 2.16 -30.35 0.49
N SER A 115 3.20 -29.53 0.47
CA SER A 115 4.20 -29.42 1.53
C SER A 115 4.42 -27.94 1.82
N THR A 116 4.53 -27.60 3.10
CA THR A 116 4.75 -26.24 3.58
C THR A 116 5.77 -26.26 4.71
N THR A 117 6.35 -25.12 5.06
CA THR A 117 7.24 -24.99 6.24
C THR A 117 6.47 -24.76 7.54
N GLU A 118 5.15 -24.67 7.49
CA GLU A 118 4.25 -24.48 8.62
C GLU A 118 3.17 -25.59 8.68
N ASN A 119 2.45 -25.62 9.80
CA ASN A 119 1.29 -26.49 9.92
C ASN A 119 0.15 -26.03 8.99
N LEU A 120 -0.28 -26.95 8.15
CA LEU A 120 -1.53 -26.89 7.42
C LEU A 120 -2.69 -27.04 8.41
N ILE A 121 -3.66 -26.16 8.28
CA ILE A 121 -4.94 -26.23 8.99
C ILE A 121 -6.01 -26.79 8.05
N LYS A 122 -6.05 -26.30 6.81
CA LYS A 122 -7.12 -26.63 5.87
C LYS A 122 -6.68 -26.48 4.41
N VAL A 123 -7.20 -27.34 3.55
CA VAL A 123 -7.08 -27.22 2.10
C VAL A 123 -8.47 -27.25 1.47
N GLN A 124 -8.73 -26.30 0.57
CA GLN A 124 -9.94 -26.24 -0.25
C GLN A 124 -9.58 -26.16 -1.73
N ILE A 125 -10.39 -26.79 -2.58
CA ILE A 125 -10.29 -26.63 -4.04
C ILE A 125 -11.62 -26.11 -4.55
N LEU A 126 -11.56 -25.08 -5.39
CA LEU A 126 -12.70 -24.39 -5.97
C LEU A 126 -12.60 -24.41 -7.50
N ASP A 127 -13.75 -24.43 -8.17
CA ASP A 127 -13.79 -24.06 -9.59
C ASP A 127 -13.65 -22.54 -9.78
N LEU A 128 -13.51 -22.10 -11.03
CA LEU A 128 -13.33 -20.69 -11.37
C LEU A 128 -14.57 -19.82 -11.09
N SER A 129 -15.73 -20.42 -10.77
CA SER A 129 -16.92 -19.70 -10.32
C SER A 129 -16.94 -19.47 -8.80
N GLY A 130 -15.94 -19.98 -8.08
CA GLY A 130 -15.84 -19.89 -6.61
C GLY A 130 -16.58 -21.00 -5.87
N ARG A 131 -17.12 -22.02 -6.57
CA ARG A 131 -17.77 -23.14 -5.90
C ARG A 131 -16.73 -24.11 -5.35
N ILE A 132 -16.83 -24.41 -4.05
CA ILE A 132 -15.99 -25.39 -3.37
C ILE A 132 -16.30 -26.81 -3.88
N LEU A 133 -15.29 -27.49 -4.41
CA LEU A 133 -15.34 -28.88 -4.88
C LEU A 133 -14.66 -29.87 -3.93
N TYR A 134 -13.71 -29.38 -3.13
CA TYR A 134 -13.00 -30.17 -2.13
C TYR A 134 -12.72 -29.32 -0.88
N SER A 135 -12.82 -29.92 0.30
CA SER A 135 -12.44 -29.29 1.56
C SER A 135 -11.98 -30.35 2.54
N LYS A 136 -10.82 -30.17 3.16
CA LYS A 136 -10.29 -31.09 4.17
C LYS A 136 -9.47 -30.33 5.21
N GLU A 137 -9.73 -30.59 6.49
CA GLU A 137 -8.88 -30.15 7.59
C GLU A 137 -7.66 -31.07 7.69
N ILE A 138 -6.50 -30.48 7.94
CA ILE A 138 -5.20 -31.14 7.91
C ILE A 138 -4.50 -30.88 9.25
N ILE A 139 -3.65 -31.82 9.65
CA ILE A 139 -2.75 -31.66 10.79
C ILE A 139 -1.36 -32.07 10.29
N GLY A 140 -0.40 -31.15 10.36
CA GLY A 140 0.98 -31.35 9.92
C GLY A 140 1.38 -30.42 8.77
N ASP A 141 2.59 -30.60 8.26
CA ASP A 141 3.25 -29.73 7.27
C ASP A 141 3.23 -30.29 5.84
N GLN A 142 2.78 -31.54 5.66
CA GLN A 142 2.66 -32.20 4.38
C GLN A 142 1.38 -33.05 4.31
N VAL A 143 0.70 -33.03 3.16
CA VAL A 143 -0.44 -33.91 2.89
C VAL A 143 -0.56 -34.27 1.42
N ALA A 144 -0.89 -35.54 1.16
CA ALA A 144 -1.40 -35.98 -0.14
C ALA A 144 -2.93 -35.94 -0.14
N ILE A 145 -3.51 -35.28 -1.13
CA ILE A 145 -4.96 -35.24 -1.38
C ILE A 145 -5.29 -35.89 -2.72
N TYR A 146 -6.46 -36.52 -2.79
CA TYR A 146 -6.93 -37.28 -3.95
C TYR A 146 -8.29 -36.72 -4.42
N PRO A 147 -8.31 -35.50 -5.00
CA PRO A 147 -9.57 -34.86 -5.35
C PRO A 147 -10.11 -35.44 -6.67
N SER A 148 -11.38 -35.85 -6.68
CA SER A 148 -12.04 -36.36 -7.89
C SER A 148 -12.46 -35.20 -8.82
N LEU A 149 -11.49 -34.63 -9.53
CA LEU A 149 -11.67 -33.44 -10.38
C LEU A 149 -11.57 -33.78 -11.87
N LYS A 150 -12.34 -33.06 -12.69
CA LYS A 150 -12.23 -33.15 -14.15
C LYS A 150 -10.98 -32.40 -14.63
N THR A 151 -10.59 -32.61 -15.89
CA THR A 151 -9.55 -31.81 -16.54
C THR A 151 -9.97 -30.35 -16.59
N GLY A 152 -9.07 -29.45 -16.18
CA GLY A 152 -9.37 -28.03 -16.09
C GLY A 152 -8.45 -27.26 -15.17
N PHE A 153 -8.79 -26.00 -14.93
CA PHE A 153 -8.13 -25.14 -13.96
C PHE A 153 -9.01 -24.97 -12.72
N TYR A 154 -8.35 -24.96 -11.57
CA TYR A 154 -8.96 -24.80 -10.26
C TYR A 154 -8.13 -23.84 -9.42
N LEU A 155 -8.75 -23.27 -8.40
CA LEU A 155 -8.04 -22.55 -7.35
C LEU A 155 -7.96 -23.45 -6.13
N MET A 156 -6.77 -23.56 -5.57
CA MET A 156 -6.53 -24.26 -4.32
C MET A 156 -6.20 -23.25 -3.23
N ILE A 157 -7.05 -23.19 -2.21
CA ILE A 157 -6.84 -22.33 -1.04
C ILE A 157 -6.26 -23.18 0.07
N VAL A 158 -5.14 -22.74 0.63
CA VAL A 158 -4.42 -23.40 1.72
C VAL A 158 -4.41 -22.47 2.92
N GLU A 159 -4.87 -22.95 4.06
CA GLU A 159 -4.87 -22.23 5.33
C GLU A 159 -3.79 -22.84 6.23
N THR A 160 -2.89 -22.00 6.72
CA THR A 160 -1.84 -22.32 7.70
C THR A 160 -2.01 -21.46 8.94
N ASN A 161 -1.15 -21.67 9.94
CA ASN A 161 -1.13 -20.85 11.15
C ASN A 161 -0.82 -19.37 10.89
N SER A 162 -0.12 -19.02 9.79
CA SER A 162 0.23 -17.63 9.45
C SER A 162 -0.77 -16.95 8.51
N GLY A 163 -1.63 -17.70 7.81
CA GLY A 163 -2.60 -17.10 6.89
C GLY A 163 -3.15 -18.04 5.83
N ARG A 164 -3.74 -17.45 4.78
CA ARG A 164 -4.33 -18.17 3.65
C ARG A 164 -3.59 -17.86 2.35
N PHE A 165 -3.32 -18.90 1.57
CA PHE A 165 -2.62 -18.84 0.30
C PHE A 165 -3.48 -19.42 -0.81
N THR A 166 -3.39 -18.85 -2.02
CA THR A 166 -4.09 -19.37 -3.21
C THR A 166 -3.07 -19.86 -4.24
N HIS A 167 -3.25 -21.09 -4.72
CA HIS A 167 -2.45 -21.67 -5.79
C HIS A 167 -3.34 -22.10 -6.97
N LYS A 168 -2.95 -21.72 -8.19
CA LYS A 168 -3.63 -22.20 -9.40
C LYS A 168 -3.24 -23.65 -9.67
N LEU A 169 -4.22 -24.54 -9.61
CA LEU A 169 -4.04 -25.97 -9.87
C LEU A 169 -4.53 -26.31 -11.28
N GLN A 170 -3.69 -26.98 -12.07
CA GLN A 170 -4.09 -27.55 -13.35
C GLN A 170 -4.27 -29.06 -13.21
N ILE A 171 -5.42 -29.59 -13.65
CA ILE A 171 -5.69 -31.03 -13.74
C ILE A 171 -5.63 -31.47 -15.21
N LYS A 172 -4.84 -32.50 -15.51
CA LYS A 172 -4.77 -33.17 -16.82
C LYS A 172 -4.98 -34.68 -16.64
N ARG A 173 -5.89 -35.29 -17.41
CA ARG A 173 -6.08 -36.74 -17.43
C ARG A 173 -5.46 -37.33 -18.68
#